data_AF-A0A6P0CGH5-F1
#
_entry.id   AF-A0A6P0CGH5-F1
#
_cell.length_a   1.000
_cell.length_b   1.000
_cell.length_c   1.000
_cell.angle_alpha   90.00
_cell.angle_beta   90.00
_cell.angle_gamma   90.00
#
_symmetry.space_group_name_H-M   'P 1'
#
loop_
_entity.id
_entity.type
_entity.pdbx_description
1 polymer ?
#
loop_
_entity_poly.entity_id
_entity_poly.type
_entity_poly.pdbx_seq_one_letter_code
_entity_poly.pdbx_strand_id
1 'polypeptide(L)'
;RGFPGTVPFSVFARETLPDVDPLADPDGALVAWMEHEEALFRHLEREIVSDRLKAGFMEADRADVDGFLSFSLSVQNRRKSRAGYAFGHHVEAILQAHEISYTREATTEKRNAADFLFPGEDEYTDRRYPDNQLAMLAVKTSCKDRWRQVLAEADRIRTKHLLTLEPAISKVQTAEMQGQGLQLVLPASLHSTYQADQRAWLIGVGDFLGTVLDLRGRQTLLI
;
A
#
# COMPACT_ATOMS: atom_id res chain seq x y z
N ARG A 1 10.30 -25.18 9.96
CA ARG A 1 9.37 -24.54 8.98
C ARG A 1 9.64 -23.04 9.01
N GLY A 2 9.69 -22.37 7.87
CA GLY A 2 10.01 -20.94 7.78
C GLY A 2 8.86 -20.15 7.14
N PHE A 3 8.87 -18.83 7.32
CA PHE A 3 7.95 -17.97 6.59
C PHE A 3 8.39 -17.85 5.12
N PRO A 4 7.48 -17.97 4.15
CA PRO A 4 7.80 -17.78 2.74
C PRO A 4 8.12 -16.30 2.46
N GLY A 5 8.79 -16.04 1.33
CA GLY A 5 8.94 -14.69 0.81
C GLY A 5 7.59 -14.00 0.61
N THR A 6 7.56 -12.66 0.68
CA THR A 6 6.31 -11.89 0.55
C THR A 6 5.72 -11.97 -0.85
N VAL A 7 6.55 -11.87 -1.90
CA VAL A 7 6.10 -11.98 -3.31
C VAL A 7 5.38 -13.31 -3.60
N PRO A 8 6.01 -14.50 -3.41
CA PRO A 8 5.33 -15.77 -3.70
C PRO A 8 4.11 -16.01 -2.80
N PHE A 9 4.08 -15.42 -1.60
CA PHE A 9 2.92 -15.55 -0.72
C PHE A 9 1.73 -14.71 -1.21
N SER A 10 1.97 -13.49 -1.69
CA SER A 10 0.92 -12.68 -2.31
C SER A 10 0.41 -13.27 -3.62
N VAL A 11 1.27 -13.92 -4.41
CA VAL A 11 0.86 -14.70 -5.59
C VAL A 11 -0.05 -15.85 -5.16
N PHE A 12 0.38 -16.67 -4.21
CA PHE A 12 -0.41 -17.79 -3.69
C PHE A 12 -1.77 -17.34 -3.13
N ALA A 13 -1.83 -16.21 -2.43
CA ALA A 13 -3.08 -15.65 -1.94
C ALA A 13 -4.05 -15.35 -3.11
N ARG A 14 -3.58 -14.70 -4.17
CA ARG A 14 -4.42 -14.41 -5.35
C ARG A 14 -4.86 -15.68 -6.08
N GLU A 15 -3.96 -16.64 -6.28
CA GLU A 15 -4.25 -17.91 -6.98
C GLU A 15 -5.29 -18.77 -6.25
N THR A 16 -5.37 -18.63 -4.92
CA THR A 16 -6.35 -19.36 -4.08
C THR A 16 -7.67 -18.60 -3.92
N LEU A 17 -7.86 -17.49 -4.63
CA LEU A 17 -9.09 -16.70 -4.65
C LEU A 17 -9.47 -16.32 -6.10
N PRO A 18 -9.84 -17.31 -6.95
CA PRO A 18 -9.99 -17.14 -8.40
C PRO A 18 -11.19 -16.29 -8.83
N ASP A 19 -12.18 -16.10 -7.96
CA ASP A 19 -13.42 -15.36 -8.28
C ASP A 19 -13.24 -13.83 -8.17
N VAL A 20 -12.03 -13.36 -7.88
CA VAL A 20 -11.73 -11.92 -7.75
C VAL A 20 -11.17 -11.38 -9.06
N ASP A 21 -11.90 -10.43 -9.65
CA ASP A 21 -11.52 -9.77 -10.91
C ASP A 21 -11.04 -8.32 -10.67
N PRO A 22 -9.73 -8.04 -10.76
CA PRO A 22 -9.17 -6.71 -10.56
C PRO A 22 -9.46 -5.74 -11.72
N LEU A 23 -9.89 -6.22 -12.89
CA LEU A 23 -10.28 -5.38 -14.02
C LEU A 23 -11.69 -4.85 -13.82
N ALA A 24 -12.61 -5.72 -13.39
CA ALA A 24 -14.00 -5.35 -13.16
C ALA A 24 -14.21 -4.56 -11.86
N ASP A 25 -13.53 -4.92 -10.77
CA ASP A 25 -13.65 -4.27 -9.47
C ASP A 25 -12.28 -4.17 -8.75
N PRO A 26 -11.44 -3.17 -9.09
CA PRO A 26 -10.13 -3.00 -8.47
C PRO A 26 -10.20 -2.70 -6.95
N ASP A 27 -11.24 -1.99 -6.51
CA ASP A 27 -11.47 -1.66 -5.11
C ASP A 27 -11.77 -2.93 -4.30
N GLY A 28 -12.73 -3.73 -4.77
CA GLY A 28 -13.09 -5.00 -4.15
C GLY A 28 -11.96 -6.02 -4.20
N ALA A 29 -11.24 -6.10 -5.33
CA ALA A 29 -10.10 -7.01 -5.47
C ALA A 29 -8.99 -6.73 -4.46
N LEU A 30 -8.64 -5.45 -4.27
CA LEU A 30 -7.62 -5.06 -3.30
C LEU A 30 -7.99 -5.47 -1.87
N VAL A 31 -9.24 -5.24 -1.46
CA VAL A 31 -9.74 -5.62 -0.13
C VAL A 31 -9.74 -7.13 0.03
N ALA A 32 -10.34 -7.86 -0.91
CA ALA A 32 -10.46 -9.31 -0.85
C ALA A 32 -9.10 -10.00 -0.78
N TRP A 33 -8.13 -9.57 -1.59
CA TRP A 33 -6.78 -10.13 -1.56
C TRP A 33 -6.05 -9.84 -0.25
N MET A 34 -6.18 -8.63 0.31
CA MET A 34 -5.55 -8.27 1.57
C MET A 34 -6.11 -9.06 2.75
N GLU A 35 -7.44 -9.20 2.83
CA GLU A 35 -8.11 -9.98 3.86
C GLU A 35 -7.74 -11.46 3.78
N HIS A 36 -7.71 -12.02 2.57
CA HIS A 36 -7.36 -13.41 2.33
C HIS A 36 -5.88 -13.71 2.64
N GLU A 37 -4.95 -12.86 2.18
CA GLU A 37 -3.54 -13.01 2.53
C GLU A 37 -3.32 -12.90 4.05
N GLU A 38 -4.01 -11.97 4.73
CA GLU A 38 -3.96 -11.90 6.20
C GLU A 38 -4.45 -13.20 6.83
N ALA A 39 -5.59 -13.75 6.40
CA ALA A 39 -6.13 -15.00 6.94
C ALA A 39 -5.14 -16.17 6.77
N LEU A 40 -4.56 -16.33 5.58
CA LEU A 40 -3.54 -17.32 5.28
C LEU A 40 -2.30 -17.12 6.17
N PHE A 41 -1.83 -15.88 6.29
CA PHE A 41 -0.66 -15.56 7.10
C PHE A 41 -0.90 -15.87 8.58
N ARG A 42 -2.06 -15.51 9.14
CA ARG A 42 -2.42 -15.80 10.53
C ARG A 42 -2.52 -17.28 10.81
N HIS A 43 -2.94 -18.09 9.85
CA HIS A 43 -2.93 -19.54 9.97
C HIS A 43 -1.49 -20.07 10.04
N LEU A 44 -0.64 -19.70 9.08
CA LEU A 44 0.77 -20.11 9.06
C LEU A 44 1.55 -19.63 10.29
N GLU A 45 1.32 -18.38 10.70
CA GLU A 45 1.99 -17.77 11.85
C GLU A 45 1.64 -18.52 13.14
N ARG A 46 0.38 -18.93 13.33
CA ARG A 46 -0.03 -19.71 14.51
C ARG A 46 0.76 -21.00 14.63
N GLU A 47 0.92 -21.73 13.54
CA GLU A 47 1.69 -22.99 13.52
C GLU A 47 3.17 -22.75 13.88
N ILE A 48 3.82 -21.76 13.26
CA ILE A 48 5.25 -21.49 13.47
C ILE A 48 5.52 -20.91 14.87
N VAL A 49 4.66 -20.00 15.35
CA VAL A 49 4.83 -19.33 16.64
C VAL A 49 4.48 -20.26 17.81
N SER A 50 3.52 -21.17 17.63
CA SER A 50 3.14 -22.16 18.65
C SER A 50 4.34 -22.97 19.13
N ASP A 51 5.21 -23.40 18.22
CA ASP A 51 6.39 -24.20 18.55
C ASP A 51 7.35 -23.44 19.50
N ARG A 52 7.58 -22.15 19.25
CA ARG A 52 8.42 -21.31 20.13
C ARG A 52 7.73 -21.02 21.47
N LEU A 53 6.43 -20.76 21.47
CA LEU A 53 5.69 -20.51 22.70
C LEU A 53 5.68 -21.74 23.62
N LYS A 54 5.55 -22.95 23.05
CA LYS A 54 5.62 -24.21 23.80
C LYS A 54 6.99 -24.46 24.44
N ALA A 55 8.07 -24.05 23.77
CA ALA A 55 9.42 -24.15 24.32
C ALA A 55 9.64 -23.25 25.57
N GLY A 56 8.77 -22.25 25.77
CA GLY A 56 8.82 -21.34 26.91
C GLY A 56 9.96 -20.31 26.83
N PHE A 57 9.98 -19.41 27.82
CA PHE A 57 11.00 -18.39 28.02
C PHE A 57 11.58 -18.56 29.43
N MET A 58 12.46 -19.55 29.57
CA MET A 58 13.10 -19.92 30.84
C MET A 58 14.60 -20.06 30.65
N GLU A 59 15.38 -19.49 31.57
CA GLU A 59 16.83 -19.65 31.66
C GLU A 59 17.21 -20.03 33.10
N ALA A 60 17.79 -21.22 33.29
CA ALA A 60 18.22 -21.75 34.60
C ALA A 60 17.21 -21.53 35.74
N ASP A 61 15.96 -21.97 35.55
CA ASP A 61 14.82 -21.84 36.46
C ASP A 61 14.35 -20.39 36.75
N ARG A 62 14.78 -19.42 35.95
CA ARG A 62 14.26 -18.04 35.96
C ARG A 62 13.52 -17.73 34.67
N ALA A 63 12.49 -16.90 34.77
CA ALA A 63 11.78 -16.42 33.59
C ALA A 63 12.70 -15.49 32.77
N ASP A 64 12.87 -15.80 31.49
CA ASP A 64 13.60 -14.98 30.52
C ASP A 64 12.65 -13.90 29.94
N VAL A 65 12.50 -12.81 30.70
CA VAL A 65 11.62 -11.69 30.33
C VAL A 65 12.10 -11.01 29.04
N ASP A 66 13.41 -10.84 28.89
CA ASP A 66 14.00 -10.14 27.73
C ASP A 66 13.87 -10.97 26.45
N GLY A 67 14.03 -12.29 26.53
CA GLY A 67 13.76 -13.22 25.44
C GLY A 67 12.29 -13.20 25.01
N PHE A 68 11.36 -13.09 25.97
CA PHE A 68 9.94 -12.94 25.64
C PHE A 68 9.65 -11.61 24.92
N LEU A 69 10.15 -10.50 25.45
CA LEU A 69 9.91 -9.17 24.87
C LEU A 69 10.51 -9.04 23.47
N SER A 70 11.74 -9.50 23.27
CA SER A 70 12.41 -9.50 21.96
C SER A 70 11.68 -10.37 20.94
N PHE A 71 11.23 -11.56 21.35
CA PHE A 71 10.42 -12.42 20.49
C PHE A 71 9.09 -11.77 20.11
N SER A 72 8.35 -11.23 21.08
CA SER A 72 7.08 -10.52 20.84
C SER A 72 7.24 -9.37 19.86
N LEU A 73 8.27 -8.54 20.04
CA LEU A 73 8.60 -7.45 19.13
C LEU A 73 8.92 -7.95 17.72
N SER A 74 9.67 -9.05 17.59
CA SER A 74 9.98 -9.66 16.29
C SER A 74 8.73 -10.10 15.53
N VAL A 75 7.74 -10.68 16.24
CA VAL A 75 6.46 -11.11 15.66
C VAL A 75 5.66 -9.90 15.20
N GLN A 76 5.56 -8.86 16.03
CA GLN A 76 4.85 -7.64 15.68
C GLN A 76 5.46 -6.92 14.48
N ASN A 77 6.79 -6.82 14.43
CA ASN A 77 7.49 -6.18 13.32
C ASN A 77 7.33 -6.98 12.03
N ARG A 78 7.33 -8.31 12.10
CA ARG A 78 7.03 -9.17 10.95
C ARG A 78 5.64 -8.90 10.40
N ARG A 79 4.60 -8.81 11.25
CA ARG A 79 3.24 -8.49 10.82
C ARG A 79 3.17 -7.15 10.10
N LYS A 80 3.76 -6.10 10.69
CA LYS A 80 3.79 -4.75 10.10
C LYS A 80 4.48 -4.73 8.75
N SER A 81 5.67 -5.33 8.67
CA SER A 81 6.46 -5.38 7.43
C SER A 81 5.74 -6.17 6.34
N ARG A 82 5.22 -7.36 6.67
CA ARG A 82 4.51 -8.20 5.69
C ARG A 82 3.24 -7.54 5.17
N ALA A 83 2.44 -6.93 6.04
CA ALA A 83 1.24 -6.21 5.61
C ALA A 83 1.58 -5.06 4.64
N GLY A 84 2.68 -4.32 4.90
CA GLY A 84 3.15 -3.28 3.98
C GLY A 84 3.56 -3.83 2.62
N TYR A 85 4.36 -4.91 2.60
CA TYR A 85 4.78 -5.54 1.34
C TYR A 85 3.62 -6.15 0.56
N ALA A 86 2.72 -6.87 1.23
CA ALA A 86 1.52 -7.45 0.63
C ALA A 86 0.68 -6.37 -0.04
N PHE A 87 0.47 -5.24 0.65
CA PHE A 87 -0.30 -4.13 0.11
C PHE A 87 0.29 -3.59 -1.19
N GLY A 88 1.60 -3.35 -1.22
CA GLY A 88 2.29 -2.97 -2.45
C GLY A 88 2.14 -4.02 -3.56
N HIS A 89 2.36 -5.31 -3.26
CA HIS A 89 2.25 -6.38 -4.26
C HIS A 89 0.86 -6.51 -4.86
N HIS A 90 -0.20 -6.31 -4.07
CA HIS A 90 -1.57 -6.36 -4.57
C HIS A 90 -1.90 -5.15 -5.42
N VAL A 91 -1.45 -3.95 -5.03
CA VAL A 91 -1.58 -2.74 -5.87
C VAL A 91 -0.86 -2.92 -7.20
N GLU A 92 0.36 -3.44 -7.18
CA GLU A 92 1.13 -3.72 -8.39
C GLU A 92 0.44 -4.73 -9.30
N ALA A 93 -0.16 -5.78 -8.75
CA ALA A 93 -0.94 -6.75 -9.52
C ALA A 93 -2.16 -6.09 -10.20
N ILE A 94 -2.82 -5.14 -9.54
CA ILE A 94 -3.91 -4.35 -10.15
C ILE A 94 -3.36 -3.48 -11.29
N LEU A 95 -2.26 -2.74 -11.06
CA LEU A 95 -1.65 -1.91 -12.09
C LEU A 95 -1.23 -2.72 -13.33
N GLN A 96 -0.66 -3.91 -13.12
CA GLN A 96 -0.29 -4.84 -14.19
C GLN A 96 -1.50 -5.35 -14.96
N ALA A 97 -2.59 -5.71 -14.26
CA ALA A 97 -3.83 -6.16 -14.90
C ALA A 97 -4.40 -5.07 -15.82
N HIS A 98 -4.35 -3.79 -15.40
CA HIS A 98 -4.79 -2.63 -16.18
C HIS A 98 -3.76 -2.12 -17.20
N GLU A 99 -2.65 -2.84 -17.40
CA GLU A 99 -1.58 -2.49 -18.35
C GLU A 99 -1.03 -1.07 -18.16
N ILE A 100 -1.00 -0.58 -16.92
CA ILE A 100 -0.49 0.75 -16.57
C ILE A 100 1.04 0.70 -16.50
N SER A 101 1.70 1.65 -17.16
CA SER A 101 3.15 1.88 -17.02
C SER A 101 3.47 2.52 -15.68
N TYR A 102 4.41 1.95 -14.94
CA TYR A 102 4.92 2.51 -13.69
C TYR A 102 6.38 2.10 -13.43
N THR A 103 7.04 2.82 -12.54
CA THR A 103 8.23 2.35 -11.81
C THR A 103 7.88 2.15 -10.35
N ARG A 104 8.18 0.97 -9.80
CA ARG A 104 7.98 0.63 -8.38
C ARG A 104 9.21 1.02 -7.57
N GLU A 105 9.00 1.49 -6.34
CA GLU A 105 10.07 1.96 -5.43
C GLU A 105 10.99 2.98 -6.12
N ALA A 106 10.35 3.91 -6.86
CA ALA A 106 11.03 4.83 -7.75
C ALA A 106 11.86 5.86 -6.99
N THR A 107 13.13 6.00 -7.33
CA THR A 107 14.05 6.98 -6.77
C THR A 107 13.74 8.37 -7.33
N THR A 108 13.22 9.24 -6.47
CA THR A 108 13.04 10.67 -6.77
C THR A 108 14.15 11.51 -6.11
N GLU A 109 13.91 12.80 -5.91
CA GLU A 109 14.86 13.67 -5.23
C GLU A 109 15.22 13.14 -3.82
N LYS A 110 16.46 13.39 -3.38
CA LYS A 110 16.97 13.06 -2.03
C LYS A 110 16.92 11.57 -1.65
N ARG A 111 16.81 10.64 -2.63
CA ARG A 111 16.59 9.19 -2.40
C ARG A 111 15.28 8.88 -1.68
N ASN A 112 14.34 9.83 -1.67
CA ASN A 112 13.00 9.54 -1.19
C ASN A 112 12.28 8.76 -2.30
N ALA A 113 11.86 7.54 -1.98
CA ALA A 113 11.27 6.64 -2.96
C ALA A 113 9.75 6.76 -2.92
N ALA A 114 9.14 7.18 -4.04
CA ALA A 114 7.70 7.00 -4.21
C ALA A 114 7.43 5.50 -4.41
N ASP A 115 6.40 4.95 -3.76
CA ASP A 115 6.11 3.52 -3.89
C ASP A 115 5.78 3.16 -5.35
N PHE A 116 5.05 4.03 -6.05
CA PHE A 116 4.81 3.94 -7.50
C PHE A 116 4.89 5.32 -8.15
N LEU A 117 5.56 5.38 -9.30
CA LEU A 117 5.67 6.57 -10.13
C LEU A 117 5.14 6.27 -11.53
N PHE A 118 4.35 7.18 -12.09
CA PHE A 118 3.65 7.03 -13.35
C PHE A 118 4.02 8.17 -14.31
N PRO A 119 4.38 7.88 -15.58
CA PRO A 119 4.52 6.54 -16.16
C PRO A 119 5.81 5.81 -15.75
N GLY A 120 6.81 6.52 -15.23
CA GLY A 120 8.08 5.93 -14.79
C GLY A 120 9.13 6.96 -14.40
N GLU A 121 10.29 6.47 -13.95
CA GLU A 121 11.45 7.29 -13.56
C GLU A 121 12.07 8.10 -14.72
N ASP A 122 12.09 7.53 -15.93
CA ASP A 122 12.69 8.17 -17.09
C ASP A 122 11.94 9.45 -17.45
N GLU A 123 10.60 9.37 -17.51
CA GLU A 123 9.73 10.52 -17.74
C GLU A 123 9.78 11.52 -16.59
N TYR A 124 9.86 11.03 -15.36
CA TYR A 124 10.02 11.88 -14.18
C TYR A 124 11.36 12.61 -14.15
N THR A 125 12.42 12.06 -14.76
CA THR A 125 13.75 12.68 -14.79
C THR A 125 13.88 13.65 -15.97
N ASP A 126 13.17 13.41 -17.07
CA ASP A 126 13.17 14.31 -18.23
C ASP A 126 12.38 15.60 -17.95
N ARG A 127 13.09 16.73 -17.80
CA ARG A 127 12.50 18.05 -17.57
C ARG A 127 11.64 18.56 -18.72
N ARG A 128 11.72 17.95 -19.91
CA ARG A 128 10.88 18.28 -21.06
C ARG A 128 9.53 17.55 -21.00
N TYR A 129 9.46 16.47 -20.22
CA TYR A 129 8.23 15.75 -20.02
C TYR A 129 7.24 16.61 -19.21
N PRO A 130 5.96 16.71 -19.59
CA PRO A 130 5.02 17.60 -18.90
C PRO A 130 4.69 17.14 -17.46
N ASP A 131 4.84 18.04 -16.48
CA ASP A 131 4.54 17.74 -15.06
C ASP A 131 3.07 17.31 -14.84
N ASN A 132 2.16 17.83 -15.67
CA ASN A 132 0.73 17.48 -15.62
C ASN A 132 0.41 16.10 -16.24
N GLN A 133 1.42 15.35 -16.66
CA GLN A 133 1.34 13.95 -17.12
C GLN A 133 2.13 13.01 -16.20
N LEU A 134 2.57 13.48 -15.04
CA LEU A 134 3.21 12.70 -14.00
C LEU A 134 2.21 12.45 -12.86
N ALA A 135 2.24 11.26 -12.30
CA ALA A 135 1.53 10.93 -11.07
C ALA A 135 2.40 10.05 -10.16
N MET A 136 2.11 10.07 -8.87
CA MET A 136 2.70 9.15 -7.90
C MET A 136 1.61 8.57 -7.00
N LEU A 137 1.87 7.38 -6.49
CA LEU A 137 1.06 6.72 -5.49
C LEU A 137 1.97 6.21 -4.37
N ALA A 138 1.77 6.73 -3.16
CA ALA A 138 2.29 6.11 -1.96
C ALA A 138 1.27 5.11 -1.41
N VAL A 139 1.73 4.01 -0.85
CA VAL A 139 0.89 2.99 -0.20
C VAL A 139 1.27 2.87 1.27
N LYS A 140 0.29 3.06 2.16
CA LYS A 140 0.49 2.87 3.60
C LYS A 140 -0.69 2.09 4.15
N THR A 141 -0.44 0.96 4.81
CA THR A 141 -1.51 0.21 5.52
C THR A 141 -2.13 1.03 6.65
N SER A 142 -1.35 1.94 7.25
CA SER A 142 -1.83 2.93 8.21
C SER A 142 -1.02 4.22 8.09
N CYS A 143 -1.76 5.33 7.97
CA CYS A 143 -1.30 6.70 7.81
C CYS A 143 -0.73 7.28 9.10
N LYS A 144 -1.48 7.25 10.23
CA LYS A 144 -1.13 7.94 11.50
C LYS A 144 -0.45 9.29 11.23
N ASP A 145 0.74 9.58 11.76
CA ASP A 145 1.50 10.79 11.39
C ASP A 145 2.48 10.59 10.21
N ARG A 146 2.62 9.36 9.72
CA ARG A 146 3.60 8.99 8.69
C ARG A 146 3.21 9.42 7.28
N TRP A 147 1.96 9.83 7.04
CA TRP A 147 1.56 10.37 5.74
C TRP A 147 2.35 11.60 5.33
N ARG A 148 2.87 12.38 6.29
CA ARG A 148 3.68 13.58 6.01
C ARG A 148 4.98 13.25 5.26
N GLN A 149 5.48 12.02 5.38
CA GLN A 149 6.67 11.58 4.68
C GLN A 149 6.48 11.61 3.15
N VAL A 150 5.26 11.31 2.69
CA VAL A 150 4.88 11.31 1.27
C VAL A 150 5.05 12.69 0.64
N LEU A 151 4.87 13.76 1.42
CA LEU A 151 4.93 15.13 0.89
C LEU A 151 6.32 15.53 0.42
N ALA A 152 7.36 14.89 0.96
CA ALA A 152 8.76 15.17 0.66
C ALA A 152 9.31 14.33 -0.51
N GLU A 153 8.47 13.50 -1.14
CA GLU A 153 8.78 12.72 -2.35
C GLU A 153 8.36 13.49 -3.61
N ALA A 154 8.91 13.15 -4.77
CA ALA A 154 8.45 13.59 -6.09
C ALA A 154 8.10 15.10 -6.20
N ASP A 155 9.10 15.99 -6.11
CA ASP A 155 8.90 17.45 -6.08
C ASP A 155 8.16 17.99 -7.31
N ARG A 156 8.29 17.35 -8.48
CA ARG A 156 7.57 17.75 -9.72
C ARG A 156 6.06 17.52 -9.64
N ILE A 157 5.61 16.62 -8.75
CA ILE A 157 4.21 16.20 -8.67
C ILE A 157 3.52 16.99 -7.56
N ARG A 158 2.71 17.96 -7.98
CA ARG A 158 1.98 18.85 -7.08
C ARG A 158 0.87 18.13 -6.30
N THR A 159 0.07 17.31 -6.98
CA THR A 159 -0.99 16.52 -6.36
C THR A 159 -0.49 15.09 -6.19
N LYS A 160 -0.25 14.72 -4.94
CA LYS A 160 0.26 13.39 -4.59
C LYS A 160 -0.91 12.50 -4.18
N HIS A 161 -0.80 11.19 -4.41
CA HIS A 161 -1.82 10.24 -4.00
C HIS A 161 -1.29 9.33 -2.90
N LEU A 162 -2.10 9.11 -1.87
CA LEU A 162 -1.83 8.17 -0.80
C LEU A 162 -2.97 7.15 -0.72
N LEU A 163 -2.66 5.90 -1.03
CA LEU A 163 -3.57 4.78 -0.86
C LEU A 163 -3.40 4.14 0.52
N THR A 164 -4.52 3.94 1.21
CA THR A 164 -4.56 3.32 2.54
C THR A 164 -5.80 2.45 2.73
N LEU A 165 -5.72 1.53 3.69
CA LEU A 165 -6.85 0.73 4.19
C LEU A 165 -7.27 1.15 5.61
N GLU A 166 -6.73 2.26 6.11
CA GLU A 166 -7.06 2.76 7.45
C GLU A 166 -8.48 3.36 7.46
N PRO A 167 -9.43 2.81 8.24
CA PRO A 167 -10.77 3.36 8.33
C PRO A 167 -10.78 4.63 9.21
N ALA A 168 -11.76 5.51 8.95
CA ALA A 168 -12.12 6.60 9.85
C ALA A 168 -10.97 7.55 10.26
N ILE A 169 -10.10 7.95 9.32
CA ILE A 169 -9.11 9.01 9.58
C ILE A 169 -9.83 10.31 9.96
N SER A 170 -9.32 10.99 10.99
CA SER A 170 -9.96 12.18 11.56
C SER A 170 -10.13 13.32 10.53
N LYS A 171 -11.18 14.14 10.70
CA LYS A 171 -11.44 15.33 9.88
C LYS A 171 -10.27 16.30 9.83
N VAL A 172 -9.68 16.55 10.99
CA VAL A 172 -8.52 17.44 11.12
C VAL A 172 -7.39 16.94 10.22
N GLN A 173 -7.09 15.65 10.30
CA GLN A 173 -6.04 15.05 9.51
C GLN A 173 -6.35 15.04 8.00
N THR A 174 -7.57 14.69 7.59
CA THR A 174 -7.94 14.74 6.16
C THR A 174 -7.93 16.17 5.61
N ALA A 175 -8.32 17.16 6.41
CA ALA A 175 -8.24 18.57 6.01
C ALA A 175 -6.79 19.03 5.84
N GLU A 176 -5.88 18.59 6.73
CA GLU A 176 -4.44 18.84 6.56
C GLU A 176 -3.87 18.18 5.31
N MET A 177 -4.25 16.93 5.03
CA MET A 177 -3.83 16.22 3.81
C MET A 177 -4.29 16.98 2.56
N GLN A 178 -5.57 17.35 2.51
CA GLN A 178 -6.15 18.12 1.41
C GLN A 178 -5.46 19.48 1.23
N GLY A 179 -5.23 20.21 2.33
CA GLY A 179 -4.54 21.50 2.30
C GLY A 179 -3.09 21.43 1.82
N GLN A 180 -2.46 20.25 1.89
CA GLN A 180 -1.09 20.00 1.41
C GLN A 180 -1.06 19.31 0.03
N GLY A 181 -2.20 19.19 -0.65
CA GLY A 181 -2.27 18.58 -1.99
C GLY A 181 -2.08 17.06 -2.00
N LEU A 182 -2.33 16.39 -0.86
CA LEU A 182 -2.26 14.94 -0.76
C LEU A 182 -3.65 14.32 -0.87
N GLN A 183 -4.00 13.83 -2.06
CA GLN A 183 -5.25 13.13 -2.36
C GLN A 183 -5.28 11.75 -1.68
N LEU A 184 -6.31 11.51 -0.87
CA LEU A 184 -6.50 10.22 -0.21
C LEU A 184 -7.26 9.26 -1.16
N VAL A 185 -6.68 8.07 -1.36
CA VAL A 185 -7.24 6.98 -2.15
C VAL A 185 -7.59 5.84 -1.20
N LEU A 186 -8.81 5.31 -1.32
CA LEU A 186 -9.35 4.29 -0.42
C LEU A 186 -10.31 3.40 -1.21
N PRO A 187 -10.33 2.07 -0.98
CA PRO A 187 -11.41 1.24 -1.48
C PRO A 187 -12.80 1.78 -1.13
N ALA A 188 -13.70 1.82 -2.11
CA ALA A 188 -15.05 2.38 -1.96
C ALA A 188 -15.81 1.84 -0.72
N SER A 189 -15.61 0.56 -0.38
CA SER A 189 -16.22 -0.07 0.80
C SER A 189 -15.86 0.63 2.12
N LEU A 190 -14.67 1.24 2.21
CA LEU A 190 -14.19 1.94 3.40
C LEU A 190 -14.68 3.37 3.52
N HIS A 191 -15.23 3.98 2.45
CA HIS A 191 -15.71 5.37 2.47
C HIS A 191 -16.84 5.55 3.49
N SER A 192 -17.63 4.51 3.72
CA SER A 192 -18.71 4.47 4.71
C SER A 192 -18.22 4.75 6.15
N THR A 193 -16.94 4.51 6.44
CA THR A 193 -16.32 4.76 7.75
C THR A 193 -15.96 6.24 7.99
N TYR A 194 -16.00 7.06 6.94
CA TYR A 194 -15.70 8.49 6.98
C TYR A 194 -16.97 9.32 7.11
N GLN A 195 -16.82 10.59 7.53
CA GLN A 195 -17.95 11.52 7.60
C GLN A 195 -18.34 12.04 6.21
N ALA A 196 -19.59 12.47 6.05
CA ALA A 196 -20.16 12.82 4.75
C ALA A 196 -19.40 13.92 3.99
N ASP A 197 -18.88 14.92 4.69
CA ASP A 197 -18.06 16.00 4.14
C ASP A 197 -16.65 15.54 3.74
N GLN A 198 -16.09 14.52 4.40
CA GLN A 198 -14.83 13.90 3.97
C GLN A 198 -15.03 13.10 2.68
N ARG A 199 -16.13 12.33 2.58
CA ARG A 199 -16.39 11.40 1.46
C ARG A 199 -16.37 12.08 0.09
N ALA A 200 -16.82 13.34 0.00
CA ALA A 200 -16.83 14.09 -1.26
C ALA A 200 -15.43 14.33 -1.85
N TRP A 201 -14.38 14.22 -1.03
CA TRP A 201 -13.00 14.40 -1.43
C TRP A 201 -12.26 13.07 -1.62
N LEU A 202 -12.77 11.96 -1.09
CA LEU A 202 -12.14 10.64 -1.22
C LEU A 202 -12.32 10.11 -2.64
N ILE A 203 -11.33 9.38 -3.13
CA ILE A 203 -11.44 8.65 -4.41
C ILE A 203 -11.21 7.16 -4.21
N GLY A 204 -11.88 6.35 -5.02
CA GLY A 204 -11.70 4.91 -5.12
C GLY A 204 -10.37 4.52 -5.76
N VAL A 205 -10.02 3.23 -5.69
CA VAL A 205 -8.87 2.70 -6.43
C VAL A 205 -9.13 2.82 -7.92
N GLY A 206 -10.33 2.45 -8.39
CA GLY A 206 -10.75 2.60 -9.79
C GLY A 206 -10.67 4.05 -10.30
N ASP A 207 -11.09 5.03 -9.49
CA ASP A 207 -11.00 6.46 -9.84
C ASP A 207 -9.54 6.91 -10.05
N PHE A 208 -8.63 6.42 -9.20
CA PHE A 208 -7.21 6.68 -9.34
C PHE A 208 -6.65 6.04 -10.61
N LEU A 209 -7.00 4.78 -10.92
CA LEU A 209 -6.58 4.11 -12.15
C LEU A 209 -7.06 4.89 -13.39
N GLY A 210 -8.32 5.33 -13.39
CA GLY A 210 -8.87 6.17 -14.46
C GLY A 210 -8.09 7.47 -14.63
N THR A 211 -7.71 8.12 -13.52
CA THR A 211 -6.86 9.32 -13.54
C THR A 211 -5.52 9.05 -14.23
N VAL A 212 -4.83 7.95 -13.89
CA VAL A 212 -3.53 7.59 -14.48
C VAL A 212 -3.67 7.24 -15.97
N LEU A 213 -4.74 6.54 -16.36
CA LEU A 213 -5.01 6.21 -17.76
C LEU A 213 -5.28 7.46 -18.61
N ASP A 214 -6.02 8.43 -18.07
CA ASP A 214 -6.28 9.72 -18.73
C ASP A 214 -4.99 10.51 -18.97
N LEU A 215 -4.01 10.43 -18.06
CA LEU A 215 -2.70 11.06 -18.25
C LEU A 215 -1.96 10.45 -19.46
N ARG A 216 -2.05 9.12 -19.67
CA ARG A 216 -1.49 8.44 -20.85
C ARG A 216 -2.25 8.79 -22.13
N GLY A 217 -3.56 8.90 -22.09
CA GLY A 217 -4.36 9.28 -23.27
C GLY A 217 -3.92 10.63 -23.86
N ARG A 218 -3.52 11.56 -22.99
CA ARG A 218 -2.98 12.88 -23.39
C ARG A 218 -1.59 12.81 -24.03
N GLN A 219 -0.79 11.76 -23.77
CA GLN A 219 0.48 11.54 -24.47
C GLN A 219 0.25 11.15 -25.93
N THR A 220 -0.74 10.30 -26.20
CA THR A 220 -0.98 9.74 -27.54
C THR A 220 -1.50 10.79 -28.54
N LEU A 221 -2.15 11.85 -28.04
CA LEU A 221 -2.68 12.96 -28.84
C LEU A 221 -1.62 14.03 -29.21
N LEU A 222 -0.40 13.94 -28.68
CA LEU A 222 0.68 14.92 -28.89
C LEU A 222 1.80 14.40 -29.81
N ILE A 223 1.62 13.24 -30.44
CA ILE A 223 2.50 12.65 -31.45
C ILE A 223 1.80 12.72 -32.81
#